data_AF-A0A949TBC9-F1
#
_entry.id   AF-A0A949TBC9-F1
#
_cell.length_a   1.000
_cell.length_b   1.000
_cell.length_c   1.000
_cell.angle_alpha   90.00
_cell.angle_beta   90.00
_cell.angle_gamma   90.00
#
_symmetry.space_group_name_H-M   'P 1'
#
loop_
_entity.id
_entity.type
_entity.pdbx_description
1 polymer ?
#
loop_
_entity_poly.entity_id
_entity_poly.type
_entity_poly.pdbx_seq_one_letter_code
_entity_poly.pdbx_strand_id
1 'polypeptide(L)'
;MLELTKIQTIAESYSPQELFAALVWQRQFNNFDGEQVITDLLEHNNLWESFVFTKPIFAPDENGLSFGGVIDTLAAMANYRPMPETSMIHFVAYPADTLYILSENQDSKVSQLVDLGKKWKTDCVEVTDGTDTQYTYRLKRMLRYRFEEALWGNENKEQRDAVVVSYWWD
;
A
#
# COMPACT_ATOMS: atom_id res chain seq x y z
N MET A 1 7.71 8.28 -26.52
CA MET A 1 7.42 9.69 -26.16
C MET A 1 6.19 9.65 -25.27
N LEU A 2 6.16 10.39 -24.16
CA LEU A 2 5.00 10.41 -23.25
C LEU A 2 3.82 11.13 -23.93
N GLU A 3 2.66 10.48 -23.98
CA GLU A 3 1.44 11.08 -24.54
C GLU A 3 0.73 11.91 -23.45
N LEU A 4 0.94 13.22 -23.47
CA LEU A 4 0.46 14.13 -22.43
C LEU A 4 -1.07 14.03 -22.23
N THR A 5 -1.84 13.95 -23.32
CA THR A 5 -3.30 13.82 -23.25
C THR A 5 -3.72 12.54 -22.55
N LYS A 6 -3.03 11.43 -22.82
CA LYS A 6 -3.30 10.15 -22.15
C LYS A 6 -3.00 10.23 -20.65
N ILE A 7 -1.90 10.89 -20.27
CA ILE A 7 -1.54 11.11 -18.87
C ILE A 7 -2.61 11.93 -18.15
N GLN A 8 -3.06 13.02 -18.77
CA GLN A 8 -4.12 13.88 -18.22
C GLN A 8 -5.42 13.09 -18.02
N THR A 9 -5.87 12.37 -19.05
CA THR A 9 -7.09 11.55 -18.93
C THR A 9 -6.98 10.52 -17.81
N ILE A 10 -5.84 9.84 -17.65
CA ILE A 10 -5.65 8.87 -16.56
C ILE A 10 -5.70 9.57 -15.20
N ALA A 11 -5.00 10.70 -15.03
CA ALA A 11 -4.97 11.45 -13.78
C ALA A 11 -6.33 12.03 -13.38
N GLU A 12 -7.17 12.38 -14.35
CA GLU A 12 -8.55 12.85 -14.12
C GLU A 12 -9.53 11.69 -13.88
N SER A 13 -9.25 10.50 -14.42
CA SER A 13 -10.17 9.36 -14.35
C SER A 13 -9.94 8.45 -13.15
N TYR A 14 -8.74 8.43 -12.57
CA TYR A 14 -8.39 7.52 -11.49
C TYR A 14 -7.65 8.24 -10.36
N SER A 15 -8.11 8.01 -9.14
CA SER A 15 -7.42 8.40 -7.92
C SER A 15 -6.14 7.58 -7.73
N PRO A 16 -5.16 8.09 -6.97
CA PRO A 16 -3.98 7.32 -6.59
C PRO A 16 -4.32 5.97 -5.92
N GLN A 17 -5.41 5.91 -5.14
CA GLN A 17 -5.87 4.68 -4.49
C GLN A 17 -6.38 3.64 -5.49
N GLU A 18 -7.10 4.06 -6.54
CA GLU A 18 -7.54 3.14 -7.60
C GLU A 18 -6.36 2.59 -8.41
N LEU A 19 -5.33 3.43 -8.65
CA LEU A 19 -4.10 2.98 -9.28
C LEU A 19 -3.36 1.95 -8.43
N PHE A 20 -3.25 2.17 -7.10
CA PHE A 20 -2.69 1.19 -6.18
C PHE A 20 -3.54 -0.07 -6.08
N ALA A 21 -4.87 0.04 -6.04
CA ALA A 21 -5.79 -1.09 -6.05
C ALA A 21 -5.59 -1.96 -7.29
N ALA A 22 -5.41 -1.34 -8.46
CA ALA A 22 -5.11 -2.08 -9.69
C ALA A 22 -3.78 -2.84 -9.63
N LEU A 23 -2.75 -2.29 -8.96
CA LEU A 23 -1.48 -2.99 -8.74
C LEU A 23 -1.64 -4.20 -7.81
N VAL A 24 -2.45 -4.07 -6.76
CA VAL A 24 -2.77 -5.17 -5.83
C VAL A 24 -3.59 -6.25 -6.52
N TRP A 25 -4.65 -5.86 -7.24
CA TRP A 25 -5.57 -6.78 -7.93
C TRP A 25 -4.85 -7.76 -8.86
N GLN A 26 -3.80 -7.32 -9.52
CA GLN A 26 -3.03 -8.13 -10.47
C GLN A 26 -2.11 -9.16 -9.81
N ARG A 27 -2.03 -9.18 -8.49
CA ARG A 27 -1.03 -9.97 -7.75
C ARG A 27 -1.63 -11.23 -7.18
N GLN A 28 -0.95 -12.33 -7.43
CA GLN A 28 -1.17 -13.63 -6.81
C GLN A 28 0.19 -14.27 -6.54
N PHE A 29 0.43 -14.67 -5.30
CA PHE A 29 1.66 -15.34 -4.87
C PHE A 29 1.43 -16.02 -3.52
N ASN A 30 2.10 -17.12 -3.21
CA ASN A 30 1.91 -17.88 -1.97
C ASN A 30 0.41 -18.10 -1.66
N ASN A 31 -0.08 -17.58 -0.54
CA ASN A 31 -1.50 -17.57 -0.17
C ASN A 31 -2.20 -16.22 -0.45
N PHE A 32 -1.45 -15.23 -0.96
CA PHE A 32 -1.97 -13.90 -1.28
C PHE A 32 -2.82 -13.95 -2.56
N ASP A 33 -4.04 -13.42 -2.42
CA ASP A 33 -4.99 -13.21 -3.52
C ASP A 33 -5.39 -11.73 -3.56
N GLY A 34 -4.83 -11.00 -4.53
CA GLY A 34 -5.02 -9.57 -4.67
C GLY A 34 -6.45 -9.17 -5.02
N GLU A 35 -7.18 -10.00 -5.77
CA GLU A 35 -8.60 -9.77 -6.07
C GLU A 35 -9.42 -9.85 -4.78
N GLN A 36 -9.21 -10.91 -3.98
CA GLN A 36 -9.90 -11.05 -2.69
C GLN A 36 -9.58 -9.89 -1.74
N VAL A 37 -8.32 -9.49 -1.62
CA VAL A 37 -7.91 -8.38 -0.74
C VAL A 37 -8.62 -7.08 -1.14
N ILE A 38 -8.65 -6.73 -2.43
CA ILE A 38 -9.31 -5.50 -2.87
C ILE A 38 -10.83 -5.58 -2.73
N THR A 39 -11.46 -6.71 -3.04
CA THR A 39 -12.90 -6.90 -2.80
C THR A 39 -13.24 -6.68 -1.32
N ASP A 40 -12.47 -7.27 -0.41
CA ASP A 40 -12.68 -7.12 1.03
C ASP A 40 -12.50 -5.67 1.49
N LEU A 41 -11.48 -4.96 0.97
CA LEU A 41 -11.29 -3.54 1.28
C LEU A 41 -12.45 -2.67 0.78
N LEU A 42 -13.02 -2.98 -0.38
CA LEU A 42 -14.19 -2.26 -0.91
C LEU A 42 -15.45 -2.53 -0.09
N GLU A 43 -15.68 -3.78 0.33
CA GLU A 43 -16.81 -4.17 1.18
C GLU A 43 -16.71 -3.57 2.59
N HIS A 44 -15.49 -3.30 3.06
CA HIS A 44 -15.19 -2.76 4.38
C HIS A 44 -14.54 -1.37 4.33
N ASN A 45 -15.02 -0.50 3.44
CA ASN A 45 -14.48 0.84 3.23
C ASN A 45 -14.44 1.73 4.49
N ASN A 46 -15.26 1.44 5.50
CA ASN A 46 -15.32 2.17 6.76
C ASN A 46 -14.16 1.83 7.72
N LEU A 47 -13.38 0.79 7.41
CA LEU A 47 -12.25 0.35 8.23
C LEU A 47 -10.95 1.08 7.89
N TRP A 48 -10.85 1.76 6.75
CA TRP A 48 -9.59 2.35 6.29
C TRP A 48 -9.79 3.71 5.63
N GLU A 49 -8.75 4.53 5.65
CA GLU A 49 -8.72 5.87 5.02
C GLU A 49 -7.84 5.86 3.76
N SER A 50 -6.72 5.13 3.79
CA SER A 50 -5.85 4.91 2.65
C SER A 50 -5.03 3.64 2.82
N PHE A 51 -4.50 3.09 1.72
CA PHE A 51 -3.53 2.00 1.78
C PHE A 51 -2.40 2.17 0.76
N VAL A 52 -1.31 1.44 0.97
CA VAL A 52 -0.22 1.27 0.00
C VAL A 52 0.24 -0.18 0.03
N PHE A 53 0.46 -0.75 -1.15
CA PHE A 53 1.08 -2.05 -1.33
C PHE A 53 2.47 -1.86 -1.92
N THR A 54 3.51 -2.29 -1.22
CA THR A 54 4.90 -2.07 -1.59
C THR A 54 5.79 -3.17 -0.99
N LYS A 55 7.09 -3.12 -1.25
CA LYS A 55 8.08 -3.92 -0.52
C LYS A 55 8.11 -3.49 0.95
N PRO A 56 8.58 -4.35 1.86
CA PRO A 56 8.55 -3.98 3.25
C PRO A 56 9.49 -2.79 3.51
N ILE A 57 8.99 -1.82 4.26
CA ILE A 57 9.70 -0.59 4.59
C ILE A 57 10.76 -0.93 5.65
N PHE A 58 12.00 -1.11 5.21
CA PHE A 58 13.16 -1.32 6.09
C PHE A 58 14.04 -0.07 6.19
N ALA A 59 14.72 0.11 7.33
CA ALA A 59 15.84 1.05 7.45
C ALA A 59 17.03 0.51 6.64
N PRO A 60 17.47 1.20 5.56
CA PRO A 60 18.18 2.46 5.72
C PRO A 60 17.67 3.59 4.80
N ASP A 61 16.46 3.48 4.23
CA ASP A 61 15.86 4.54 3.42
C ASP A 61 15.15 5.59 4.29
N GLU A 62 15.93 6.27 5.13
CA GLU A 62 15.42 7.20 6.15
C GLU A 62 14.62 8.39 5.58
N ASN A 63 14.81 8.72 4.30
CA ASN A 63 14.18 9.88 3.65
C ASN A 63 13.14 9.51 2.59
N GLY A 64 13.19 8.29 2.04
CA GLY A 64 12.33 7.85 0.95
C GLY A 64 11.15 6.97 1.38
N LEU A 65 11.17 6.41 2.61
CA LEU A 65 10.12 5.49 3.10
C LEU A 65 9.83 4.34 2.12
N SER A 66 10.84 3.92 1.36
CA SER A 66 10.73 2.98 0.24
C SER A 66 9.85 3.43 -0.94
N PHE A 67 9.31 4.65 -0.95
CA PHE A 67 8.60 5.21 -2.11
C PHE A 67 9.53 5.41 -3.31
N GLY A 68 10.81 5.72 -3.08
CA GLY A 68 11.81 5.73 -4.16
C GLY A 68 11.85 4.36 -4.86
N GLY A 69 11.82 3.27 -4.09
CA GLY A 69 11.72 1.91 -4.60
C GLY A 69 10.44 1.63 -5.38
N VAL A 70 9.30 2.22 -4.99
CA VAL A 70 8.04 2.13 -5.75
C VAL A 70 8.21 2.82 -7.11
N ILE A 71 8.75 4.03 -7.16
CA ILE A 71 8.95 4.77 -8.41
C ILE A 71 9.93 4.03 -9.33
N ASP A 72 11.05 3.54 -8.79
CA ASP A 72 12.03 2.77 -9.56
C ASP A 72 11.41 1.48 -10.12
N THR A 73 10.57 0.81 -9.32
CA THR A 73 9.84 -0.40 -9.72
C THR A 73 8.87 -0.09 -10.86
N LEU A 74 8.03 0.95 -10.71
CA LEU A 74 7.08 1.35 -11.75
C LEU A 74 7.79 1.80 -13.03
N ALA A 75 8.91 2.53 -12.91
CA ALA A 75 9.73 2.92 -14.05
C ALA A 75 10.36 1.71 -14.76
N ALA A 76 10.86 0.73 -14.00
CA ALA A 76 11.37 -0.51 -14.56
C ALA A 76 10.28 -1.31 -15.29
N MET A 77 9.09 -1.42 -14.70
CA MET A 77 7.92 -2.06 -15.32
C MET A 77 7.51 -1.36 -16.61
N ALA A 78 7.45 -0.02 -16.62
CA ALA A 78 7.07 0.75 -17.80
C ALA A 78 8.08 0.63 -18.96
N ASN A 79 9.35 0.39 -18.64
CA ASN A 79 10.42 0.19 -19.62
C ASN A 79 10.64 -1.28 -19.98
N TYR A 80 9.92 -2.21 -19.34
CA TYR A 80 10.02 -3.63 -19.66
C TYR A 80 9.51 -3.89 -21.07
N ARG A 81 10.30 -4.62 -21.86
CA ARG A 81 9.89 -5.08 -23.19
C ARG A 81 9.26 -6.46 -23.05
N PRO A 82 8.04 -6.70 -23.58
CA PRO A 82 7.40 -7.99 -23.53
C PRO A 82 8.34 -9.07 -24.09
N MET A 83 8.65 -10.07 -23.28
CA MET A 83 9.40 -11.22 -23.76
C MET A 83 8.48 -12.15 -24.56
N PRO A 84 9.00 -12.87 -25.57
CA PRO A 84 8.24 -13.88 -26.30
C PRO A 84 7.68 -14.93 -25.33
N GLU A 85 6.47 -15.44 -25.57
CA GLU A 85 5.81 -16.48 -24.75
C GLU A 85 6.68 -17.74 -24.53
N THR A 86 7.63 -17.99 -25.43
CA THR A 86 8.60 -19.09 -25.34
C THR A 86 9.70 -18.87 -24.29
N SER A 87 9.69 -17.74 -23.59
CA SER A 87 10.73 -17.36 -22.64
C SER A 87 10.55 -18.13 -21.34
N MET A 88 11.61 -18.80 -20.87
CA MET A 88 11.58 -19.51 -19.59
C MET A 88 11.45 -18.57 -18.38
N ILE A 89 11.68 -17.28 -18.57
CA ILE A 89 11.61 -16.24 -17.53
C ILE A 89 10.66 -15.16 -18.05
N HIS A 90 9.48 -15.06 -17.43
CA HIS A 90 8.56 -13.95 -17.61
C HIS A 90 8.75 -12.97 -16.43
N PHE A 91 8.79 -11.66 -16.69
CA PHE A 91 8.92 -10.69 -15.60
C PHE A 91 7.68 -10.67 -14.70
N VAL A 92 7.95 -10.44 -13.42
CA VAL A 92 7.00 -10.52 -12.31
C VAL A 92 6.11 -9.27 -12.29
N ALA A 93 4.79 -9.47 -12.21
CA ALA A 93 3.82 -8.42 -11.89
C ALA A 93 4.29 -7.63 -10.66
N TYR A 94 4.00 -6.33 -10.57
CA TYR A 94 4.40 -5.41 -9.48
C TYR A 94 4.97 -6.10 -8.21
N PRO A 95 6.31 -6.18 -8.03
CA PRO A 95 6.97 -7.06 -7.05
C PRO A 95 6.94 -6.51 -5.63
N ALA A 96 5.73 -6.38 -5.10
CA ALA A 96 5.41 -6.04 -3.72
C ALA A 96 4.75 -7.23 -3.01
N ASP A 97 4.94 -7.27 -1.70
CA ASP A 97 4.55 -8.34 -0.78
C ASP A 97 4.03 -7.82 0.57
N THR A 98 3.97 -6.50 0.76
CA THR A 98 3.59 -5.90 2.03
C THR A 98 2.48 -4.87 1.82
N LEU A 99 1.38 -5.05 2.55
CA LEU A 99 0.24 -4.13 2.55
C LEU A 99 0.27 -3.27 3.82
N TYR A 100 0.16 -1.95 3.64
CA TYR A 100 0.03 -1.00 4.73
C TYR A 100 -1.33 -0.32 4.63
N ILE A 101 -2.14 -0.40 5.68
CA ILE A 101 -3.46 0.23 5.78
C ILE A 101 -3.42 1.31 6.85
N LEU A 102 -3.81 2.53 6.49
CA LEU A 102 -4.09 3.61 7.43
C LEU A 102 -5.53 3.49 7.93
N SER A 103 -5.70 3.46 9.24
CA SER A 103 -7.00 3.48 9.90
C SER A 103 -7.00 4.45 11.07
N GLU A 104 -8.18 4.89 11.45
CA GLU A 104 -8.42 5.50 12.75
C GLU A 104 -8.08 4.52 13.88
N ASN A 105 -7.49 5.03 14.97
CA ASN A 105 -7.18 4.26 16.16
C ASN A 105 -8.45 3.98 16.98
N GLN A 106 -9.26 3.04 16.50
CA GLN A 106 -10.46 2.54 17.18
C GLN A 106 -10.37 1.02 17.29
N ASP A 107 -10.45 0.49 18.51
CA ASP A 107 -10.31 -0.94 18.80
C ASP A 107 -11.19 -1.83 17.90
N SER A 108 -12.43 -1.40 17.64
CA SER A 108 -13.37 -2.14 16.78
C SER A 108 -12.92 -2.20 15.32
N LYS A 109 -12.29 -1.14 14.78
CA LYS A 109 -11.74 -1.11 13.42
C LYS A 109 -10.46 -1.94 13.35
N VAL A 110 -9.56 -1.74 14.31
CA VAL A 110 -8.28 -2.47 14.39
C VAL A 110 -8.52 -3.97 14.51
N SER A 111 -9.45 -4.40 15.37
CA SER A 111 -9.78 -5.83 15.50
C SER A 111 -10.29 -6.44 14.18
N GLN A 112 -11.16 -5.73 13.45
CA GLN A 112 -11.66 -6.21 12.16
C GLN A 112 -10.56 -6.28 11.10
N LEU A 113 -9.66 -5.30 11.07
CA LEU A 113 -8.47 -5.31 10.19
C LEU A 113 -7.54 -6.48 10.51
N VAL A 114 -7.33 -6.79 11.79
CA VAL A 114 -6.56 -7.98 12.20
C VAL A 114 -7.25 -9.28 11.77
N ASP A 115 -8.58 -9.34 11.84
CA ASP A 115 -9.34 -10.51 11.38
C ASP A 115 -9.29 -10.68 9.86
N LEU A 116 -9.26 -9.58 9.10
CA LEU A 116 -9.00 -9.61 7.65
C LEU A 116 -7.62 -10.21 7.34
N GLY A 117 -6.57 -9.86 8.09
CA GLY A 117 -5.26 -10.48 7.93
C GLY A 117 -5.29 -12.01 8.09
N LYS A 118 -6.06 -12.52 9.06
CA LYS A 118 -6.28 -13.96 9.22
C LYS A 118 -7.01 -14.57 8.02
N LYS A 119 -8.04 -13.89 7.49
CA LYS A 119 -8.78 -14.32 6.30
C LYS A 119 -7.85 -14.42 5.08
N TRP A 120 -6.98 -13.43 4.90
CA TRP A 120 -5.99 -13.37 3.82
C TRP A 120 -4.76 -14.26 4.05
N LYS A 121 -4.74 -15.02 5.15
CA LYS A 121 -3.66 -15.94 5.53
C LYS A 121 -2.28 -15.25 5.52
N THR A 122 -2.23 -14.04 6.04
CA THR A 122 -0.97 -13.30 6.23
C THR A 122 -0.07 -14.02 7.23
N ASP A 123 1.23 -14.03 7.00
CA ASP A 123 2.20 -14.60 7.95
C ASP A 123 2.34 -13.74 9.19
N CYS A 124 2.26 -12.40 9.02
CA CYS A 124 2.33 -11.44 10.11
C CYS A 124 1.36 -10.28 9.91
N VAL A 125 0.76 -9.84 11.02
CA VAL A 125 -0.01 -8.59 11.11
C VAL A 125 0.56 -7.75 12.24
N GLU A 126 0.99 -6.54 11.93
CA GLU A 126 1.53 -5.59 12.91
C GLU A 126 0.66 -4.34 12.98
N VAL A 127 0.25 -3.95 14.18
CA VAL A 127 -0.43 -2.67 14.42
C VAL A 127 0.59 -1.69 14.99
N THR A 128 0.71 -0.54 14.34
CA THR A 128 1.64 0.51 14.72
C THR A 128 0.89 1.79 15.01
N ASP A 129 0.93 2.23 16.27
CA ASP A 129 0.56 3.58 16.67
C ASP A 129 1.78 4.52 16.67
N GLY A 130 1.56 5.84 16.69
CA GLY A 130 2.64 6.83 16.65
C GLY A 130 3.42 7.01 17.95
N THR A 131 3.14 6.23 19.00
CA THR A 131 3.74 6.35 20.34
C THR A 131 4.83 5.31 20.60
N ASP A 132 4.94 4.29 19.76
CA ASP A 132 5.94 3.24 19.93
C ASP A 132 7.37 3.74 19.61
N THR A 133 8.31 3.42 20.50
CA THR A 133 9.65 4.05 20.57
C THR A 133 10.76 3.18 19.97
N GLN A 134 10.45 2.01 19.41
CA GLN A 134 11.43 1.16 18.73
C GLN A 134 11.79 1.71 17.34
N TYR A 135 13.07 1.73 16.98
CA TYR A 135 13.66 2.44 15.82
C TYR A 135 12.93 2.21 14.47
N THR A 136 12.38 1.02 14.23
CA THR A 136 11.58 0.66 13.03
C THR A 136 10.28 1.46 12.91
N TYR A 137 9.73 1.95 14.02
CA TYR A 137 8.50 2.73 14.09
C TYR A 137 8.68 4.19 13.69
N ARG A 138 9.91 4.72 13.72
CA ARG A 138 10.18 6.10 13.31
C ARG A 138 9.86 6.33 11.83
N LEU A 139 10.11 5.33 10.98
CA LEU A 139 9.79 5.38 9.54
C LEU A 139 8.29 5.25 9.29
N LYS A 140 7.61 4.30 9.95
CA LYS A 140 6.14 4.17 9.90
C LYS A 140 5.43 5.45 10.40
N ARG A 141 5.98 6.10 11.43
CA ARG A 141 5.48 7.39 11.94
C ARG A 141 5.65 8.54 10.95
N MET A 142 6.75 8.59 10.21
CA MET A 142 6.93 9.56 9.12
C MET A 142 5.97 9.30 7.95
N LEU A 143 5.71 8.04 7.62
CA LEU A 143 4.69 7.64 6.63
C LEU A 143 3.30 8.13 7.06
N ARG A 144 2.96 7.95 8.35
CA ARG A 144 1.73 8.45 8.96
C ARG A 144 1.60 9.96 8.80
N TYR A 145 2.62 10.74 9.19
CA TYR A 145 2.59 12.20 9.06
C TYR A 145 2.40 12.65 7.61
N ARG A 146 2.99 11.96 6.63
CA ARG A 146 2.82 12.32 5.21
C ARG A 146 1.45 11.96 4.65
N PHE A 147 0.87 10.83 5.08
CA PHE A 147 -0.51 10.52 4.74
C PHE A 147 -1.50 11.47 5.41
N GLU A 148 -1.24 11.84 6.67
CA GLU A 148 -1.99 12.88 7.38
C GLU A 148 -1.90 14.21 6.63
N GLU A 149 -0.73 14.73 6.28
CA GLU A 149 -0.64 16.00 5.53
C GLU A 149 -1.36 15.96 4.16
N ALA A 150 -1.36 14.83 3.46
CA ALA A 150 -2.03 14.68 2.16
C ALA A 150 -3.56 14.56 2.27
N LEU A 151 -4.09 14.06 3.40
CA LEU A 151 -5.52 13.91 3.65
C LEU A 151 -6.18 15.20 4.19
N TRP A 152 -5.42 16.15 4.76
CA TRP A 152 -5.94 17.20 5.66
C TRP A 152 -5.96 18.62 5.06
N GLY A 153 -6.15 18.77 3.74
CA GLY A 153 -6.27 20.11 3.14
C GLY A 153 -7.25 21.01 3.90
N ASN A 154 -6.80 22.22 4.29
CA ASN A 154 -7.48 23.40 4.93
C ASN A 154 -8.73 23.24 5.83
N GLU A 155 -9.15 22.03 6.20
CA GLU A 155 -10.28 21.80 7.09
C GLU A 155 -9.77 21.26 8.43
N ASN A 156 -10.02 22.05 9.48
CA ASN A 156 -9.83 21.67 10.88
C ASN A 156 -10.70 20.44 11.21
N LYS A 157 -10.11 19.25 11.11
CA LYS A 157 -10.60 18.08 11.84
C LYS A 157 -9.69 17.86 13.02
N GLU A 158 -10.27 17.97 14.21
CA GLU A 158 -9.64 17.72 15.50
C GLU A 158 -8.83 16.42 15.47
N GLN A 159 -7.66 16.43 16.13
CA GLN A 159 -6.70 15.34 16.32
C GLN A 159 -7.33 13.94 16.38
N ARG A 160 -7.54 13.28 15.24
CA ARG A 160 -7.90 11.87 15.19
C ARG A 160 -6.63 11.04 15.32
N ASP A 161 -6.57 10.22 16.37
CA ASP A 161 -5.47 9.28 16.54
C ASP A 161 -5.55 8.19 15.45
N ALA A 162 -4.41 7.83 14.88
CA ALA A 162 -4.32 7.00 13.69
C ALA A 162 -3.26 5.91 13.84
N VAL A 163 -3.56 4.75 13.27
CA VAL A 163 -2.71 3.56 13.27
C VAL A 163 -2.45 3.09 11.85
N VAL A 164 -1.29 2.45 11.67
CA VAL A 164 -0.97 1.70 10.46
C VAL A 164 -1.01 0.21 10.78
N VAL A 165 -1.85 -0.53 10.07
CA VAL A 165 -1.86 -2.00 10.11
C VAL A 165 -1.06 -2.52 8.92
N SER A 166 0.00 -3.28 9.21
CA SER A 166 0.94 -3.83 8.22
C SER A 166 0.71 -5.33 8.08
N TYR A 167 0.64 -5.82 6.85
CA TYR A 167 0.42 -7.24 6.52
C TYR A 167 1.55 -7.74 5.62
N TRP A 168 2.07 -8.93 5.92
CA TRP A 168 3.26 -9.51 5.29
C TRP A 168 2.96 -10.94 4.85
N TRP A 169 3.48 -11.31 3.69
CA TRP A 169 3.40 -12.66 3.13
C TRP A 169 4.81 -13.07 2.66
N ASP A 170 5.51 -13.89 3.45
CA ASP A 170 6.86 -14.41 3.15
C ASP A 170 6.82 -15.63 2.20
#